data_AF-A0A1V5BZY2-F1
#
_entry.id   AF-A0A1V5BZY2-F1
#
_cell.length_a   1.000
_cell.length_b   1.000
_cell.length_c   1.000
_cell.angle_alpha   90.00
_cell.angle_beta   90.00
_cell.angle_gamma   90.00
#
_symmetry.space_group_name_H-M   'P 1'
#
loop_
_entity.id
_entity.type
_entity.pdbx_description
1 polymer ?
#
loop_
_entity_poly.entity_id
_entity_poly.type
_entity_poly.pdbx_seq_one_letter_code
_entity_poly.pdbx_strand_id
1 'polypeptide(L)'
;MGTRGRDLALWLFFIAATAYVTGWFCGRPVLTIFYLTLTAGVISLGYYPYELHARIKSRKGGFKHVVLLEMWPWWAKWLIRNSGCKVNKNISKSFEVHILTPKGIEMTEFIRYLDRDLKLAEKKYPNAIFLWETTAPLPSYFRTQVRKKSKTGEGFWLAGGWPLPRFPLVNGKSNKNGKLRRGFIITD
;
A
#
# COMPACT_ATOMS: atom_id res chain seq x y z
N MET A 1 9.11 -0.71 -1.68
CA MET A 1 8.42 -1.00 -0.39
C MET A 1 7.19 -0.10 -0.32
N GLY A 2 6.00 -0.64 -0.03
CA GLY A 2 4.77 0.16 0.10
C GLY A 2 4.60 0.77 1.50
N THR A 3 3.48 1.43 1.78
CA THR A 3 3.14 1.98 3.11
C THR A 3 3.25 0.93 4.20
N ARG A 4 2.86 -0.31 3.90
CA ARG A 4 2.88 -1.40 4.86
C ARG A 4 4.31 -1.80 5.24
N GLY A 5 5.25 -1.74 4.31
CA GLY A 5 6.64 -1.97 4.68
C GLY A 5 7.22 -0.83 5.53
N ARG A 6 6.78 0.42 5.31
CA ARG A 6 7.13 1.55 6.18
C ARG A 6 6.55 1.35 7.58
N ASP A 7 5.28 0.97 7.69
CA ASP A 7 4.65 0.73 8.98
C ASP A 7 5.37 -0.39 9.74
N LEU A 8 5.77 -1.47 9.06
CA LEU A 8 6.59 -2.53 9.64
C LEU A 8 7.95 -2.00 10.11
N ALA A 9 8.63 -1.20 9.29
CA ALA A 9 9.93 -0.60 9.66
C ALA A 9 9.80 0.32 10.88
N LEU A 10 8.71 1.10 10.98
CA LEU A 10 8.43 1.93 12.17
C LEU A 10 8.16 1.07 13.40
N TRP A 11 7.36 0.02 13.30
CA TRP A 11 7.16 -0.93 14.41
C TRP A 11 8.49 -1.52 14.90
N LEU A 12 9.31 -2.02 13.97
CA LEU A 12 10.63 -2.56 14.28
C LEU A 12 11.53 -1.51 14.92
N PHE A 13 11.51 -0.26 14.42
CA PHE A 13 12.29 0.84 14.98
C PHE A 13 11.95 1.08 16.46
N PHE A 14 10.67 1.26 16.79
CA PHE A 14 10.27 1.57 18.17
C PHE A 14 10.47 0.38 19.13
N ILE A 15 10.19 -0.85 18.68
CA ILE A 15 10.43 -2.06 19.50
C ILE A 15 11.94 -2.25 19.74
N ALA A 16 12.77 -2.11 18.70
CA ALA A 16 14.22 -2.24 18.85
C ALA A 16 14.80 -1.09 19.69
N ALA A 17 14.34 0.15 19.50
CA ALA A 17 14.80 1.28 20.31
C ALA A 17 14.51 1.10 21.80
N THR A 18 13.30 0.64 22.15
CA THR A 18 12.95 0.36 23.56
C THR A 18 13.78 -0.79 24.14
N ALA A 19 14.01 -1.86 23.37
CA ALA A 19 14.88 -2.97 23.77
C ALA A 19 16.35 -2.54 23.93
N TYR A 20 16.86 -1.65 23.06
CA TYR A 20 18.21 -1.10 23.15
C TYR A 20 18.38 -0.28 24.42
N VAL A 21 17.47 0.66 24.68
CA VAL A 21 17.53 1.55 25.86
C VAL A 21 17.44 0.74 27.14
N THR A 22 16.49 -0.19 27.24
CA THR A 22 16.33 -1.06 28.43
C THR A 22 17.54 -1.95 28.65
N GLY A 23 18.06 -2.60 27.61
CA GLY A 23 19.25 -3.45 27.73
C GLY A 23 20.51 -2.67 28.10
N TRP A 24 20.66 -1.43 27.60
CA TRP A 24 21.73 -0.51 28.01
C TRP A 24 21.66 -0.19 29.50
N PHE A 25 20.49 0.17 30.02
CA PHE A 25 20.29 0.42 31.46
C PHE A 25 20.54 -0.83 32.32
N CYS A 26 20.31 -2.03 31.78
CA CYS A 26 20.60 -3.29 32.45
C CYS A 26 22.05 -3.78 32.27
N GLY A 27 22.95 -3.00 31.66
CA GLY A 27 24.36 -3.36 31.45
C GLY A 27 24.57 -4.51 30.45
N ARG A 28 23.58 -4.81 29.58
CA ARG A 28 23.68 -5.88 28.58
C ARG A 28 24.27 -5.35 27.27
N PRO A 29 25.05 -6.18 26.54
CA PRO A 29 25.51 -5.82 25.21
C PRO A 29 24.32 -5.77 24.24
N VAL A 30 24.04 -4.58 23.70
CA VAL A 30 22.87 -4.30 22.84
C VAL A 30 23.26 -3.85 21.43
N LEU A 31 24.50 -4.12 20.99
CA LEU A 31 25.04 -3.64 19.72
C LEU A 31 24.23 -4.14 18.50
N THR A 32 23.76 -5.39 18.52
CA THR A 32 22.92 -5.94 17.45
C THR A 32 21.56 -5.24 17.37
N ILE A 33 20.97 -4.90 18.52
CA ILE A 33 19.71 -4.16 18.62
C ILE A 33 19.91 -2.73 18.11
N PHE A 34 21.04 -2.10 18.42
CA PHE A 34 21.39 -0.78 17.89
C PHE A 34 21.40 -0.76 16.36
N TYR A 35 22.07 -1.72 15.72
CA TYR A 35 22.09 -1.80 14.25
C TYR A 35 20.70 -2.09 13.67
N LEU A 36 19.89 -2.91 14.34
CA LEU A 36 18.50 -3.14 13.94
C LEU A 36 17.67 -1.84 14.01
N THR A 37 17.80 -1.07 15.09
CA THR A 37 17.15 0.25 15.22
C THR A 37 17.61 1.19 14.11
N LEU A 38 18.91 1.28 13.85
CA LEU A 38 19.46 2.16 12.83
C LEU A 38 18.94 1.79 11.43
N THR A 39 18.99 0.51 11.06
CA THR A 39 18.52 0.02 9.76
C THR A 39 17.02 0.25 9.56
N ALA A 40 16.20 -0.05 10.57
CA ALA A 40 14.76 0.22 10.54
C ALA A 40 14.45 1.72 10.40
N GLY A 41 15.23 2.57 11.08
CA GLY A 41 15.13 4.03 10.97
C GLY A 41 15.47 4.54 9.56
N VAL A 42 16.58 4.09 8.98
CA VAL A 42 17.00 4.45 7.62
C VAL A 42 15.95 4.04 6.59
N ILE A 43 15.42 2.81 6.68
CA ILE A 43 14.36 2.32 5.79
C ILE A 43 13.10 3.18 5.91
N SER A 44 12.72 3.56 7.14
CA SER A 44 11.56 4.40 7.40
C SER A 44 11.73 5.82 6.84
N LEU A 45 12.91 6.41 7.00
CA LEU A 45 13.23 7.74 6.47
C LEU A 45 13.30 7.75 4.94
N GLY A 46 13.91 6.73 4.33
CA GLY A 46 14.01 6.58 2.88
C GLY A 46 12.65 6.45 2.17
N TYR A 47 11.59 6.07 2.90
CA TYR A 47 10.24 5.98 2.36
C TYR A 47 9.67 7.35 1.93
N TYR A 48 9.91 8.43 2.68
CA TYR A 48 9.32 9.73 2.40
C TYR A 48 9.75 10.36 1.06
N PRO A 49 11.05 10.44 0.72
CA PRO A 49 11.48 10.91 -0.60
C PRO A 49 11.00 9.97 -1.71
N TYR A 50 10.93 8.66 -1.42
CA TYR A 50 10.39 7.67 -2.35
C TYR A 50 8.90 7.92 -2.67
N GLU A 51 8.08 8.19 -1.65
CA GLU A 51 6.66 8.53 -1.81
C GLU A 51 6.50 9.83 -2.60
N LEU A 52 7.29 10.86 -2.30
CA LEU A 52 7.27 12.13 -3.04
C LEU A 52 7.61 11.91 -4.51
N HIS A 53 8.65 11.13 -4.81
CA HIS A 53 9.02 10.79 -6.16
C HIS A 53 7.89 10.03 -6.88
N ALA A 54 7.25 9.07 -6.21
CA ALA A 54 6.12 8.33 -6.76
C ALA A 54 4.91 9.23 -7.07
N ARG A 55 4.63 10.23 -6.23
CA ARG A 55 3.60 11.26 -6.49
C ARG A 55 3.94 12.07 -7.73
N ILE A 56 5.16 12.57 -7.85
CA ILE A 56 5.63 13.34 -9.02
C ILE A 56 5.55 12.48 -10.29
N LYS A 57 6.04 11.25 -10.25
CA LYS A 57 5.98 10.28 -11.36
C LYS A 57 4.55 9.99 -11.77
N SER A 58 3.64 9.86 -10.81
CA SER A 58 2.21 9.65 -11.08
C SER A 58 1.58 10.85 -11.78
N ARG A 59 1.88 12.07 -11.31
CA ARG A 59 1.39 13.31 -11.94
C ARG A 59 1.90 13.49 -13.36
N LYS A 60 3.20 13.28 -13.59
CA LYS A 60 3.80 13.24 -14.94
C LYS A 60 3.19 12.14 -15.81
N GLY A 61 2.70 11.07 -15.19
CA GLY A 61 1.99 9.99 -15.85
C GLY A 61 0.55 10.29 -16.23
N GLY A 62 0.02 11.47 -15.91
CA GLY A 62 -1.34 11.90 -16.22
C GLY A 62 -2.40 11.54 -15.18
N PHE A 63 -2.02 10.92 -14.06
CA PHE A 63 -2.96 10.58 -12.98
C PHE A 63 -3.31 11.82 -12.17
N LYS A 64 -4.60 12.07 -11.94
CA LYS A 64 -5.08 13.23 -11.16
C LYS A 64 -5.36 12.91 -9.71
N HIS A 65 -6.04 11.80 -9.43
CA HIS A 65 -6.47 11.37 -8.10
C HIS A 65 -5.81 10.08 -7.66
N VAL A 66 -5.18 9.35 -8.57
CA VAL A 66 -4.41 8.15 -8.25
C VAL A 66 -2.93 8.50 -8.11
N VAL A 67 -2.28 7.88 -7.13
CA VAL A 67 -0.83 7.81 -7.00
C VAL A 67 -0.46 6.33 -6.96
N LEU A 68 0.44 5.92 -7.87
CA LEU A 68 0.94 4.57 -7.94
C LEU A 68 2.31 4.53 -7.25
N LEU A 69 2.36 3.85 -6.11
CA LEU A 69 3.59 3.60 -5.38
C LEU A 69 4.13 2.24 -5.77
N GLU A 70 5.29 2.18 -6.40
CA GLU A 70 5.85 0.91 -6.85
C GLU A 70 6.27 0.04 -5.65
N MET A 71 5.94 -1.24 -5.72
CA MET A 71 6.23 -2.20 -4.66
C MET A 71 7.09 -3.31 -5.24
N TRP A 72 7.88 -3.92 -4.36
CA TRP A 72 8.60 -5.12 -4.73
C TRP A 72 7.60 -6.27 -4.91
N PRO A 73 7.62 -6.99 -6.06
CA PRO A 73 6.63 -8.03 -6.34
C PRO A 73 6.54 -9.11 -5.26
N TRP A 74 7.66 -9.47 -4.64
CA TRP A 74 7.68 -10.44 -3.55
C TRP A 74 6.91 -9.95 -2.31
N TRP A 75 6.99 -8.65 -2.00
CA TRP A 75 6.30 -8.05 -0.86
C TRP A 75 4.79 -7.98 -1.12
N ALA A 76 4.38 -7.64 -2.34
CA ALA A 76 2.98 -7.71 -2.77
C ALA A 76 2.42 -9.13 -2.66
N LYS A 77 3.16 -10.14 -3.17
CA LYS A 77 2.77 -11.55 -3.08
C LYS A 77 2.64 -12.01 -1.62
N TRP A 78 3.55 -11.56 -0.74
CA TRP A 78 3.47 -11.86 0.70
C TRP A 78 2.20 -11.30 1.33
N LEU A 79 1.85 -10.03 1.07
CA LEU A 79 0.61 -9.42 1.59
C LEU A 79 -0.65 -10.17 1.11
N ILE A 80 -0.68 -10.58 -0.16
CA ILE A 80 -1.78 -11.33 -0.75
C ILE A 80 -1.89 -12.73 -0.14
N ARG A 81 -0.76 -13.43 0.04
CA ARG A 81 -0.71 -14.75 0.66
C ARG A 81 -1.24 -14.74 2.08
N ASN A 82 -0.85 -13.75 2.88
CA ASN A 82 -1.37 -13.58 4.25
C ASN A 82 -2.85 -13.16 4.30
N SER A 83 -3.45 -12.81 3.16
CA SER A 83 -4.89 -12.59 3.04
C SER A 83 -5.67 -13.83 2.57
N GLY A 84 -5.00 -14.99 2.43
CA GLY A 84 -5.61 -16.26 2.03
C GLY A 84 -5.65 -16.53 0.52
N CYS A 85 -5.01 -15.70 -0.31
CA CYS A 85 -4.99 -15.87 -1.77
C CYS A 85 -3.60 -16.24 -2.29
N LYS A 86 -3.53 -17.02 -3.37
CA LYS A 86 -2.28 -17.40 -4.01
C LYS A 86 -2.18 -16.76 -5.39
N VAL A 87 -1.01 -16.19 -5.69
CA VAL A 87 -0.71 -15.58 -6.98
C VAL A 87 0.33 -16.43 -7.69
N ASN A 88 -0.12 -17.20 -8.67
CA ASN A 88 0.72 -18.14 -9.42
C ASN A 88 1.32 -17.53 -10.71
N LYS A 89 0.97 -16.28 -11.05
CA LYS A 89 1.47 -15.60 -12.25
C LYS A 89 2.87 -15.03 -12.05
N ASN A 90 3.63 -15.02 -13.14
CA ASN A 90 4.88 -14.25 -13.22
C ASN A 90 4.52 -12.78 -13.41
N ILE A 91 4.90 -11.96 -12.44
CA ILE A 91 4.46 -10.57 -12.31
C ILE A 91 5.71 -9.73 -12.25
N SER A 92 5.83 -8.84 -13.23
CA SER A 92 6.98 -7.96 -13.37
C SER A 92 6.90 -6.75 -12.44
N LYS A 93 5.69 -6.24 -12.19
CA LYS A 93 5.45 -5.02 -11.43
C LYS A 93 4.31 -5.16 -10.43
N SER A 94 4.45 -4.47 -9.31
CA SER A 94 3.39 -4.33 -8.32
C SER A 94 3.31 -2.90 -7.84
N PHE A 95 2.11 -2.43 -7.56
CA PHE A 95 1.85 -1.05 -7.15
C PHE A 95 0.87 -1.02 -5.98
N GLU A 96 1.16 -0.18 -5.00
CA GLU A 96 0.15 0.32 -4.06
C GLU A 96 -0.58 1.49 -4.71
N VAL A 97 -1.89 1.38 -4.83
CA VAL A 97 -2.74 2.42 -5.39
C VAL A 97 -3.27 3.28 -4.26
N HIS A 98 -2.78 4.51 -4.22
CA HIS A 98 -3.20 5.55 -3.31
C HIS A 98 -4.23 6.44 -3.98
N ILE A 99 -5.38 6.57 -3.33
CA ILE A 99 -6.48 7.41 -3.81
C ILE A 99 -6.47 8.69 -3.01
N LEU A 100 -6.29 9.82 -3.70
CA LEU A 100 -6.33 11.15 -3.13
C LEU A 100 -7.70 11.76 -3.39
N THR A 101 -8.56 11.73 -2.36
CA THR A 101 -9.89 12.35 -2.42
C THR A 101 -9.75 13.87 -2.33
N PRO A 102 -10.07 14.61 -3.40
CA PRO A 102 -10.04 16.07 -3.39
C PRO A 102 -11.16 16.62 -2.50
N LYS A 103 -10.92 17.78 -1.88
CA LYS A 103 -11.97 18.50 -1.14
C LYS A 103 -12.85 19.25 -2.15
N GLY A 104 -14.16 19.25 -1.94
CA GLY A 104 -15.10 20.08 -2.71
C GLY A 104 -15.52 19.53 -4.08
N ILE A 105 -15.18 18.28 -4.42
CA ILE A 105 -15.67 17.62 -5.64
C ILE A 105 -16.82 16.69 -5.29
N GLU A 106 -17.86 16.67 -6.12
CA GLU A 106 -18.96 15.72 -5.98
C GLU A 106 -18.48 14.26 -6.13
N MET A 107 -19.08 13.36 -5.36
CA MET A 107 -18.68 11.95 -5.35
C MET A 107 -18.80 11.28 -6.73
N THR A 108 -19.83 11.64 -7.51
CA THR A 108 -20.07 11.16 -8.87
C THR A 108 -18.93 11.55 -9.80
N GLU A 109 -18.53 12.82 -9.78
CA GLU A 109 -17.44 13.33 -10.60
C GLU A 109 -16.09 12.73 -10.18
N PHE A 110 -15.85 12.62 -8.87
CA PHE A 110 -14.66 11.96 -8.33
C PHE A 110 -14.54 10.50 -8.78
N ILE A 111 -15.64 9.73 -8.74
CA ILE A 111 -15.66 8.33 -9.22
C ILE A 111 -15.34 8.28 -10.72
N ARG A 112 -15.84 9.22 -11.52
CA ARG A 112 -15.54 9.29 -12.95
C ARG A 112 -14.06 9.53 -13.21
N TYR A 113 -13.42 10.45 -12.49
CA TYR A 113 -11.97 10.66 -12.63
C TYR A 113 -11.16 9.48 -12.12
N LEU A 114 -11.58 8.87 -11.01
CA LEU A 114 -10.95 7.67 -10.47
C LEU A 114 -11.00 6.51 -11.47
N ASP A 115 -12.14 6.28 -12.13
CA ASP A 115 -12.28 5.26 -13.18
C ASP A 115 -11.31 5.50 -14.35
N ARG A 116 -11.22 6.76 -14.80
CA ARG A 116 -10.28 7.14 -15.86
C ARG A 116 -8.83 6.90 -15.46
N ASP A 117 -8.43 7.31 -14.26
CA ASP A 117 -7.07 7.14 -13.76
C ASP A 117 -6.71 5.65 -13.63
N LEU A 118 -7.61 4.83 -13.09
CA LEU A 118 -7.36 3.40 -12.92
C LEU A 118 -7.29 2.65 -14.26
N LYS A 119 -8.15 3.00 -15.23
CA LYS A 119 -8.06 2.46 -16.61
C LYS A 119 -6.76 2.87 -17.30
N LEU A 120 -6.32 4.11 -17.10
CA LEU A 120 -5.02 4.57 -17.60
C LEU A 120 -3.87 3.78 -16.96
N ALA A 121 -3.97 3.47 -15.66
CA ALA A 121 -2.97 2.69 -14.94
C ALA A 121 -2.89 1.26 -15.48
N GLU A 122 -4.05 0.60 -15.66
CA GLU A 122 -4.16 -0.74 -16.26
C GLU A 122 -3.51 -0.76 -17.65
N LYS A 123 -3.85 0.19 -18.52
CA LYS A 123 -3.25 0.29 -19.87
C LYS A 123 -1.74 0.50 -19.85
N LYS A 124 -1.22 1.30 -18.90
CA LYS A 124 0.21 1.64 -18.82
C LYS A 124 1.05 0.52 -18.20
N TYR A 125 0.44 -0.31 -17.36
CA TYR A 125 1.11 -1.38 -16.63
C TYR A 125 0.31 -2.68 -16.76
N PRO A 126 0.38 -3.33 -17.94
CA PRO A 126 -0.23 -4.64 -18.13
C PRO A 126 0.47 -5.70 -17.28
N ASN A 127 -0.25 -6.76 -16.91
CA ASN A 127 0.25 -7.85 -16.08
C ASN A 127 0.93 -7.39 -14.76
N ALA A 128 0.31 -6.41 -14.08
CA ALA A 128 0.79 -5.84 -12.82
C ALA A 128 -0.17 -6.14 -11.67
N ILE A 129 0.35 -6.24 -10.45
CA ILE A 129 -0.51 -6.27 -9.25
C ILE A 129 -0.81 -4.84 -8.84
N PHE A 130 -2.08 -4.50 -8.75
CA PHE A 130 -2.52 -3.31 -8.03
C PHE A 130 -3.09 -3.73 -6.68
N LEU A 131 -2.49 -3.25 -5.60
CA LEU A 131 -2.96 -3.41 -4.22
C LEU A 131 -3.51 -2.08 -3.74
N TRP A 132 -4.60 -2.10 -2.99
CA TRP A 132 -5.08 -0.89 -2.35
C TRP A 132 -5.78 -1.17 -1.04
N GLU A 133 -5.73 -0.17 -0.18
CA GLU A 133 -6.46 -0.12 1.08
C GLU A 133 -7.12 1.25 1.19
N THR A 134 -8.44 1.29 1.04
CA THR A 134 -9.18 2.54 0.94
C THR A 134 -10.58 2.43 1.52
N THR A 135 -11.12 3.56 1.94
CA THR A 135 -12.55 3.75 2.25
C THR A 135 -13.34 4.23 1.03
N ALA A 136 -12.65 4.65 -0.04
CA ALA A 136 -13.30 5.12 -1.26
C ALA A 136 -13.97 3.94 -2.00
N PRO A 137 -15.15 4.15 -2.62
CA PRO A 137 -15.77 3.13 -3.44
C PRO A 137 -14.94 2.88 -4.70
N LEU A 138 -14.78 1.60 -5.09
CA LEU A 138 -14.23 1.25 -6.40
C LEU A 138 -15.18 1.69 -7.52
N PRO A 139 -14.70 2.13 -8.68
CA PRO A 139 -15.53 2.31 -9.87
C PRO A 139 -16.19 1.02 -10.36
N SER A 140 -17.33 1.13 -11.06
CA SER A 140 -18.13 -0.03 -11.51
C SER A 140 -17.33 -1.00 -12.38
N TYR A 141 -16.51 -0.50 -13.31
CA TYR A 141 -15.64 -1.31 -14.16
C TYR A 141 -14.68 -2.17 -13.33
N PHE A 142 -13.94 -1.55 -12.40
CA PHE A 142 -13.01 -2.27 -11.53
C PHE A 142 -13.71 -3.24 -10.57
N ARG A 143 -14.90 -2.91 -10.06
CA ARG A 143 -15.69 -3.87 -9.26
C ARG A 143 -16.01 -5.14 -10.07
N THR A 144 -16.42 -4.97 -11.33
CA THR A 144 -16.72 -6.10 -12.21
C THR A 144 -15.48 -6.92 -12.50
N GLN A 145 -14.34 -6.26 -12.77
CA GLN A 145 -13.07 -6.94 -13.00
C GLN A 145 -12.61 -7.72 -11.77
N VAL A 146 -12.63 -7.12 -10.57
CA VAL A 146 -12.29 -7.82 -9.33
C VAL A 146 -13.20 -9.03 -9.10
N ARG A 147 -14.51 -8.92 -9.36
CA ARG A 147 -15.44 -10.06 -9.24
C ARG A 147 -15.08 -11.19 -10.22
N LYS A 148 -14.79 -10.88 -11.48
CA LYS A 148 -14.36 -11.89 -12.47
C LYS A 148 -13.05 -12.56 -12.04
N LYS A 149 -12.05 -11.75 -11.68
CA LYS A 149 -10.71 -12.18 -11.25
C LYS A 149 -10.72 -12.92 -9.91
N SER A 150 -11.69 -12.67 -9.05
CA SER A 150 -11.83 -13.41 -7.79
C SER A 150 -12.12 -14.89 -7.99
N LYS A 151 -12.83 -15.25 -9.08
CA LYS A 151 -13.10 -16.65 -9.43
C LYS A 151 -11.83 -17.41 -9.80
N THR A 152 -10.82 -16.73 -10.33
CA THR A 152 -9.54 -17.30 -10.72
C THR A 152 -8.44 -17.06 -9.68
N GLY A 153 -8.76 -16.47 -8.52
CA GLY A 153 -7.78 -16.12 -7.49
C GLY A 153 -6.88 -14.92 -7.83
N GLU A 154 -7.20 -14.18 -8.90
CA GLU A 154 -6.41 -13.05 -9.41
C GLU A 154 -6.88 -11.68 -8.88
N GLY A 155 -7.80 -11.66 -7.92
CA GLY A 155 -8.18 -10.44 -7.23
C GLY A 155 -9.18 -10.66 -6.11
N PHE A 156 -9.26 -9.72 -5.17
CA PHE A 156 -10.32 -9.70 -4.16
C PHE A 156 -10.66 -8.28 -3.72
N TRP A 157 -11.81 -8.16 -3.05
CA TRP A 157 -12.24 -6.93 -2.39
C TRP A 157 -12.87 -7.22 -1.03
N LEU A 158 -12.06 -7.19 0.04
CA LEU A 158 -12.44 -7.62 1.39
C LEU A 158 -12.57 -6.43 2.34
N ALA A 159 -13.41 -6.59 3.37
CA ALA A 159 -13.51 -5.62 4.46
C ALA A 159 -12.27 -5.68 5.38
N GLY A 160 -11.94 -4.54 5.99
CA GLY A 160 -10.79 -4.39 6.88
C GLY A 160 -9.52 -3.96 6.15
N GLY A 161 -8.48 -3.67 6.94
CA GLY A 161 -7.13 -3.37 6.44
C GLY A 161 -6.29 -4.63 6.24
N TRP A 162 -5.11 -4.52 5.65
CA TRP A 162 -4.13 -5.60 5.53
C TRP A 162 -3.77 -6.19 6.91
N PRO A 163 -3.32 -7.46 6.98
CA PRO A 163 -2.98 -8.14 8.24
C PRO A 163 -1.95 -7.40 9.10
N LEU A 164 -1.13 -6.55 8.49
CA LEU A 164 -0.16 -5.74 9.20
C LEU A 164 -0.84 -4.49 9.82
N PRO A 165 -0.74 -4.26 11.14
CA PRO A 165 -1.29 -3.07 11.77
C PRO A 165 -0.60 -1.81 11.25
N ARG A 166 -1.38 -0.74 11.03
CA ARG A 166 -0.81 0.58 10.73
C ARG A 166 -0.06 1.10 11.94
N PHE A 167 1.05 1.80 11.71
CA PHE A 167 1.74 2.49 12.79
C PHE A 167 0.90 3.71 13.23
N PRO A 168 0.64 3.91 14.54
CA PRO A 168 -0.36 4.86 15.04
C PRO A 168 -0.11 6.31 14.63
N LEU A 169 1.15 6.70 14.44
CA LEU A 169 1.53 8.07 14.06
C LEU A 169 1.40 8.38 12.56
N VAL A 170 1.02 7.41 11.73
CA VAL A 170 0.97 7.58 10.27
C VAL A 170 -0.44 7.55 9.68
N ASN A 171 -1.45 7.72 10.54
CA ASN A 171 -2.84 7.74 10.11
C ASN A 171 -3.12 8.88 9.12
N GLY A 172 -3.25 8.53 7.84
CA GLY A 172 -3.95 9.38 6.87
C GLY A 172 -5.41 9.55 7.29
N LYS A 173 -5.97 10.73 7.06
CA LYS A 173 -7.39 11.05 7.29
C LYS A 173 -8.27 10.07 6.51
N SER A 174 -8.62 8.94 7.13
CA SER A 174 -9.63 8.03 6.62
C SER A 174 -10.92 8.81 6.49
N ASN A 175 -11.63 8.64 5.37
CA ASN A 175 -12.94 9.26 5.22
C ASN A 175 -13.83 8.72 6.35
N LYS A 176 -14.26 9.59 7.27
CA LYS A 176 -14.84 9.20 8.58
C LYS A 176 -16.04 8.26 8.49
N ASN A 177 -16.69 8.17 7.31
CA ASN A 177 -17.94 7.46 7.12
C ASN A 177 -17.83 6.18 6.26
N GLY A 178 -16.63 5.79 5.83
CA GLY A 178 -16.44 4.62 4.95
C GLY A 178 -15.89 3.39 5.68
N LYS A 179 -16.41 2.19 5.36
CA LYS A 179 -15.80 0.93 5.81
C LYS A 179 -14.47 0.74 5.07
N LEU A 180 -13.37 0.62 5.83
CA LEU A 180 -12.05 0.31 5.27
C LEU A 180 -12.12 -1.02 4.51
N ARG A 181 -11.56 -1.05 3.30
CA ARG A 181 -11.46 -2.26 2.49
C ARG A 181 -10.07 -2.40 1.94
N ARG A 182 -9.61 -3.64 1.86
CA ARG A 182 -8.39 -4.04 1.17
C ARG A 182 -8.72 -4.83 -0.08
N GLY A 183 -7.90 -4.66 -1.10
CA GLY A 183 -8.06 -5.37 -2.36
C GLY A 183 -6.78 -5.53 -3.10
N PHE A 184 -6.78 -6.51 -4.00
CA PHE A 184 -5.85 -6.52 -5.10
C PHE A 184 -6.55 -6.96 -6.39
N ILE A 185 -5.92 -6.62 -7.51
CA ILE A 185 -6.23 -7.20 -8.81
C ILE A 185 -4.94 -7.37 -9.61
N ILE A 186 -4.87 -8.42 -10.42
CA ILE A 186 -3.87 -8.58 -11.46
C ILE A 186 -4.47 -8.05 -12.76
N THR A 187 -3.88 -6.97 -13.29
CA THR A 187 -4.29 -6.39 -14.57
C THR A 187 -3.97 -7.34 -15.72
N ASP A 188 -4.76 -7.25 -16.79
CA ASP A 188 -4.51 -8.01 -18.02
C ASP A 188 -3.26 -7.50 -18.76
#